data_AF-A0A7S2RJT9-F1
#
_entry.id   AF-A0A7S2RJT9-F1
#
_cell.length_a   1.000
_cell.length_b   1.000
_cell.length_c   1.000
_cell.angle_alpha   90.00
_cell.angle_beta   90.00
_cell.angle_gamma   90.00
#
_symmetry.space_group_name_H-M   'P 1'
#
loop_
_entity.id
_entity.type
_entity.pdbx_description
1 polymer ?
#
loop_
_entity_poly.entity_id
_entity_poly.type
_entity_poly.pdbx_seq_one_letter_code
_entity_poly.pdbx_strand_id
1 'polypeptide(L)'
;QDEGDNKNKPSLVPEGDLSVACDAVLNVWAKRGTRDAAERCEAILERMEYLRRKSSLDVHPTAYSFATVIKAWANAKDTDGSQRAERAEFILQQLTKNYQHGSKMIDHVVPPDTIVYNSVIDAWAKSNDPRSGNKGDVLLKQMLDLSSNTNTNRGGKTKNVSISSCRPDIITYNTVINCWSNSGHVNAAKQAERILQQMEKQSQEQNKKQNDKGTQNGNKNNKKHKNDNDDDVIVQPNRRTYNSVLKAYSKSSLP
;
A
#
# COMPACT_ATOMS: atom_id res chain seq x y z
N GLN A 1 -18.98 -59.55 -2.96
CA GLN A 1 -18.55 -58.68 -1.84
C GLN A 1 -17.18 -58.17 -2.25
N ASP A 2 -17.16 -57.08 -3.02
CA ASP A 2 -15.95 -56.43 -3.51
C ASP A 2 -16.18 -54.94 -3.36
N GLU A 3 -15.59 -54.32 -2.35
CA GLU A 3 -15.23 -52.90 -2.34
C GLU A 3 -14.12 -52.70 -1.29
N GLY A 4 -12.90 -53.05 -1.67
CA GLY A 4 -11.68 -52.59 -1.03
C GLY A 4 -11.04 -51.48 -1.88
N ASP A 5 -10.56 -50.45 -1.20
CA ASP A 5 -9.61 -49.43 -1.67
C ASP A 5 -10.05 -48.43 -2.75
N ASN A 6 -10.51 -47.26 -2.28
CA ASN A 6 -10.07 -45.99 -2.88
C ASN A 6 -10.07 -44.83 -1.86
N LYS A 7 -9.37 -45.01 -0.73
CA LYS A 7 -9.02 -43.92 0.20
C LYS A 7 -7.53 -43.66 0.16
N ASN A 8 -7.01 -43.25 -0.99
CA ASN A 8 -5.73 -42.57 -1.11
C ASN A 8 -5.57 -42.02 -2.53
N LYS A 9 -6.29 -40.93 -2.84
CA LYS A 9 -5.77 -39.99 -3.84
C LYS A 9 -4.84 -39.04 -3.09
N PRO A 10 -3.52 -39.08 -3.34
CA PRO A 10 -2.65 -38.03 -2.86
C PRO A 10 -3.12 -36.71 -3.47
N SER A 11 -3.47 -35.76 -2.61
CA SER A 11 -3.72 -34.36 -2.94
C SER A 11 -2.47 -33.80 -3.61
N LEU A 12 -2.45 -33.83 -4.94
CA LEU A 12 -1.32 -33.48 -5.80
C LEU A 12 -1.39 -32.02 -6.28
N VAL A 13 -1.96 -31.13 -5.48
CA VAL A 13 -1.90 -29.68 -5.75
C VAL A 13 -0.91 -29.08 -4.76
N PRO A 14 0.24 -28.52 -5.21
CA PRO A 14 1.16 -27.83 -4.33
C PRO A 14 0.42 -26.72 -3.57
N GLU A 15 0.58 -26.68 -2.25
CA GLU A 15 -0.06 -25.78 -1.27
C GLU A 15 0.34 -24.30 -1.46
N GLY A 16 0.07 -23.73 -2.64
CA GLY A 16 0.45 -22.37 -3.01
C GLY A 16 0.22 -22.02 -4.48
N ASP A 17 -0.11 -23.01 -5.32
CA ASP A 17 -0.18 -22.83 -6.78
C ASP A 17 -1.39 -21.99 -7.22
N LEU A 18 -2.53 -22.08 -6.51
CA LEU A 18 -3.78 -21.46 -6.96
C LEU A 18 -3.85 -19.95 -6.65
N SER A 19 -3.30 -19.50 -5.51
CA SER A 19 -3.18 -18.06 -5.20
C SER A 19 -2.26 -17.36 -6.19
N VAL A 20 -1.13 -17.98 -6.54
CA VAL A 20 -0.19 -17.46 -7.54
C VAL A 20 -0.82 -17.44 -8.94
N ALA A 21 -1.58 -18.48 -9.31
CA ALA A 21 -2.31 -18.51 -10.56
C ALA A 21 -3.37 -17.39 -10.64
N CYS A 22 -4.13 -17.15 -9.56
CA CYS A 22 -5.07 -16.03 -9.48
C CYS A 22 -4.34 -14.69 -9.64
N ASP A 23 -3.21 -14.48 -8.97
CA ASP A 23 -2.41 -13.26 -9.08
C ASP A 23 -1.86 -13.03 -10.50
N ALA A 24 -1.46 -14.10 -11.19
CA ALA A 24 -1.06 -14.02 -12.59
C ALA A 24 -2.22 -13.58 -13.49
N VAL A 25 -3.40 -14.15 -13.30
CA VAL A 25 -4.62 -13.77 -14.03
C VAL A 25 -4.99 -12.32 -13.75
N LEU A 26 -4.99 -11.90 -12.46
CA LEU A 26 -5.23 -10.52 -12.06
C LEU A 26 -4.28 -9.55 -12.76
N ASN A 27 -2.98 -9.86 -12.83
CA ASN A 27 -1.99 -9.01 -13.47
C ASN A 27 -2.21 -8.88 -14.99
N VAL A 28 -2.63 -9.97 -15.65
CA VAL A 28 -2.96 -9.95 -17.09
C VAL A 28 -4.18 -9.06 -17.35
N TRP A 29 -5.24 -9.17 -16.55
CA TRP A 29 -6.42 -8.32 -16.67
C TRP A 29 -6.10 -6.86 -16.33
N ALA A 30 -5.34 -6.60 -15.25
CA ALA A 30 -4.98 -5.24 -14.83
C ALA A 30 -4.19 -4.46 -15.89
N LYS A 31 -3.45 -5.15 -16.77
CA LYS A 31 -2.72 -4.53 -17.89
C LYS A 31 -3.61 -4.06 -19.03
N ARG A 32 -4.85 -4.56 -19.14
CA ARG A 32 -5.77 -4.19 -20.23
C ARG A 32 -6.25 -2.74 -20.14
N GLY A 33 -6.37 -2.18 -18.93
CA GLY A 33 -6.75 -0.77 -18.73
C GLY A 33 -8.18 -0.41 -19.14
N THR A 34 -9.10 -1.39 -19.09
CA THR A 34 -10.53 -1.25 -19.37
C THR A 34 -11.35 -1.54 -18.11
N ARG A 35 -12.55 -0.95 -18.00
CA ARG A 35 -13.49 -1.14 -16.90
C ARG A 35 -13.86 -2.60 -16.70
N ASP A 36 -14.22 -3.30 -17.77
CA ASP A 36 -14.56 -4.74 -17.72
C ASP A 36 -13.42 -5.57 -17.12
N ALA A 37 -12.16 -5.20 -17.39
CA ALA A 37 -11.01 -5.87 -16.80
C ALA A 37 -10.87 -5.58 -15.31
N ALA A 38 -11.16 -4.35 -14.86
CA ALA A 38 -11.15 -3.99 -13.44
C ALA A 38 -12.28 -4.69 -12.67
N GLU A 39 -13.49 -4.75 -13.25
CA GLU A 39 -14.64 -5.48 -12.68
C GLU A 39 -14.36 -6.99 -12.59
N ARG A 40 -13.72 -7.57 -13.61
CA ARG A 40 -13.26 -8.98 -13.55
C ARG A 40 -12.21 -9.21 -12.47
N CYS A 41 -11.25 -8.29 -12.30
CA CYS A 41 -10.27 -8.37 -11.23
C CYS A 41 -10.95 -8.36 -9.85
N GLU A 42 -11.96 -7.51 -9.66
CA GLU A 42 -12.74 -7.44 -8.43
C GLU A 42 -13.54 -8.74 -8.19
N ALA A 43 -14.18 -9.28 -9.22
CA ALA A 43 -14.90 -10.57 -9.13
C ALA A 43 -13.97 -11.75 -8.76
N ILE A 44 -12.73 -11.76 -9.28
CA ILE A 44 -11.72 -12.76 -8.91
C ILE A 44 -11.33 -12.60 -7.44
N LEU A 45 -11.12 -11.37 -6.97
CA LEU A 45 -10.78 -11.09 -5.57
C LEU A 45 -11.90 -11.52 -4.60
N GLU A 46 -13.15 -11.18 -4.93
CA GLU A 46 -14.32 -11.64 -4.17
C GLU A 46 -14.43 -13.17 -4.17
N ARG A 47 -14.13 -13.81 -5.29
CA ARG A 47 -14.11 -15.27 -5.38
C ARG A 47 -13.03 -15.87 -4.49
N MET A 48 -11.83 -15.28 -4.45
CA MET A 48 -10.76 -15.71 -3.54
C MET A 48 -11.20 -15.57 -2.08
N GLU A 49 -11.83 -14.45 -1.69
CA GLU A 49 -12.38 -14.27 -0.33
C GLU A 49 -13.50 -15.26 0.01
N TYR A 50 -14.37 -15.57 -0.95
CA TYR A 50 -15.44 -16.55 -0.78
C TYR A 50 -14.88 -17.96 -0.57
N LEU A 51 -13.90 -18.37 -1.39
CA LEU A 51 -13.23 -19.66 -1.27
C LEU A 51 -12.51 -19.77 0.07
N ARG A 52 -11.83 -18.71 0.51
CA ARG A 52 -11.22 -18.64 1.85
C ARG A 52 -12.21 -18.92 2.97
N ARG A 53 -13.46 -18.42 2.86
CA ARG A 53 -14.48 -18.57 3.91
C ARG A 53 -15.17 -19.94 3.88
N LYS A 54 -15.33 -20.56 2.72
CA LYS A 54 -16.15 -21.77 2.55
C LYS A 54 -15.39 -23.06 2.29
N SER A 55 -14.17 -22.99 1.77
CA SER A 55 -13.41 -24.16 1.35
C SER A 55 -12.14 -24.32 2.17
N SER A 56 -11.73 -25.57 2.41
CA SER A 56 -10.40 -25.92 2.94
C SER A 56 -9.30 -25.81 1.87
N LEU A 57 -9.55 -25.08 0.78
CA LEU A 57 -8.56 -24.80 -0.25
C LEU A 57 -7.69 -23.64 0.23
N ASP A 58 -6.37 -23.78 0.07
CA ASP A 58 -5.39 -22.75 0.42
C ASP A 58 -5.36 -21.63 -0.63
N VAL A 59 -6.49 -20.95 -0.79
CA VAL A 59 -6.65 -19.78 -1.64
C VAL A 59 -6.95 -18.59 -0.76
N HIS A 60 -5.97 -17.70 -0.64
CA HIS A 60 -6.09 -16.49 0.15
C HIS A 60 -5.66 -15.28 -0.69
N PRO A 61 -6.47 -14.20 -0.73
CA PRO A 61 -5.99 -12.94 -1.26
C PRO A 61 -4.72 -12.52 -0.53
N THR A 62 -3.77 -11.94 -1.26
CA THR A 62 -2.57 -11.33 -0.69
C THR A 62 -2.64 -9.81 -0.83
N ALA A 63 -1.76 -9.07 -0.16
CA ALA A 63 -1.64 -7.62 -0.38
C ALA A 63 -1.37 -7.29 -1.86
N TYR A 64 -0.65 -8.17 -2.57
CA TYR A 64 -0.43 -8.07 -4.01
C TYR A 64 -1.73 -8.23 -4.82
N SER A 65 -2.60 -9.18 -4.46
CA SER A 65 -3.91 -9.35 -5.11
C SER A 65 -4.73 -8.06 -5.01
N PHE A 66 -4.84 -7.49 -3.80
CA PHE A 66 -5.55 -6.21 -3.57
C PHE A 66 -4.91 -5.05 -4.35
N ALA A 67 -3.59 -4.90 -4.28
CA ALA A 67 -2.88 -3.85 -5.01
C ALA A 67 -3.08 -3.97 -6.53
N THR A 68 -3.13 -5.19 -7.06
CA THR A 68 -3.36 -5.44 -8.49
C THR A 68 -4.77 -5.06 -8.92
N VAL A 69 -5.81 -5.36 -8.12
CA VAL A 69 -7.19 -4.93 -8.40
C VAL A 69 -7.30 -3.40 -8.34
N ILE A 70 -6.72 -2.75 -7.33
CA ILE A 70 -6.70 -1.29 -7.20
C ILE A 70 -6.00 -0.66 -8.41
N LYS A 71 -4.87 -1.22 -8.83
CA LYS A 71 -4.13 -0.76 -10.01
C LYS A 71 -4.92 -0.97 -11.31
N ALA A 72 -5.70 -2.04 -11.42
CA ALA A 72 -6.61 -2.27 -12.55
C ALA A 72 -7.64 -1.14 -12.65
N TRP A 73 -8.28 -0.79 -11.54
CA TRP A 73 -9.19 0.36 -11.47
C TRP A 73 -8.48 1.68 -11.81
N ALA A 74 -7.30 1.93 -11.22
CA ALA A 74 -6.52 3.14 -11.50
C ALA A 74 -6.18 3.32 -12.98
N ASN A 75 -6.02 2.21 -13.72
CA ASN A 75 -5.67 2.22 -15.15
C ASN A 75 -6.89 2.10 -16.10
N ALA A 76 -8.10 1.93 -15.59
CA ALA A 76 -9.32 1.89 -16.40
C ALA A 76 -9.61 3.28 -17.00
N LYS A 77 -9.21 3.50 -18.26
CA LYS A 77 -9.29 4.82 -18.93
C LYS A 77 -10.65 5.13 -19.52
N ASP A 78 -11.48 4.11 -19.72
CA ASP A 78 -12.85 4.16 -20.21
C ASP A 78 -13.86 4.53 -19.10
N THR A 79 -13.43 4.57 -17.85
CA THR A 79 -14.24 5.00 -16.69
C THR A 79 -13.87 6.42 -16.29
N ASP A 80 -14.85 7.16 -15.78
CA ASP A 80 -14.61 8.45 -15.16
C ASP A 80 -13.54 8.39 -14.07
N GLY A 81 -12.70 9.41 -14.03
CA GLY A 81 -11.52 9.47 -13.18
C GLY A 81 -11.88 9.37 -11.70
N SER A 82 -12.96 10.03 -11.30
CA SER A 82 -13.46 10.06 -9.93
C SER A 82 -14.00 8.70 -9.50
N GLN A 83 -14.79 8.05 -10.35
CA GLN A 83 -15.40 6.75 -10.05
C GLN A 83 -14.35 5.66 -9.82
N ARG A 84 -13.30 5.59 -10.66
CA ARG A 84 -12.21 4.61 -10.46
C ARG A 84 -11.44 4.84 -9.16
N ALA A 85 -11.25 6.11 -8.74
CA ALA A 85 -10.53 6.44 -7.52
C ALA A 85 -11.36 6.15 -6.27
N GLU A 86 -12.67 6.41 -6.33
CA GLU A 86 -13.61 6.02 -5.28
C GLU A 86 -13.68 4.50 -5.11
N ARG A 87 -13.67 3.74 -6.23
CA ARG A 87 -13.65 2.27 -6.16
C ARG A 87 -12.34 1.74 -5.57
N ALA A 88 -11.20 2.30 -5.97
CA ALA A 88 -9.91 1.99 -5.37
C ALA A 88 -9.89 2.26 -3.85
N GLU A 89 -10.42 3.40 -3.40
CA GLU A 89 -10.53 3.72 -1.97
C GLU A 89 -11.47 2.76 -1.23
N PHE A 90 -12.60 2.40 -1.83
CA PHE A 90 -13.54 1.45 -1.25
C PHE A 90 -12.88 0.09 -0.97
N ILE A 91 -12.10 -0.44 -1.91
CA ILE A 91 -11.39 -1.72 -1.75
C ILE A 91 -10.39 -1.65 -0.58
N LEU A 92 -9.64 -0.56 -0.44
CA LEU A 92 -8.75 -0.34 0.71
C LEU A 92 -9.54 -0.25 2.03
N GLN A 93 -10.68 0.43 2.05
CA GLN A 93 -11.53 0.48 3.24
C GLN A 93 -12.04 -0.92 3.63
N GLN A 94 -12.38 -1.78 2.66
CA GLN A 94 -12.75 -3.16 2.94
C GLN A 94 -11.57 -3.93 3.55
N LEU A 95 -10.37 -3.80 2.99
CA LEU A 95 -9.16 -4.43 3.53
C LEU A 95 -8.90 -3.98 4.98
N THR A 96 -8.94 -2.68 5.25
CA THR A 96 -8.71 -2.14 6.60
C THR A 96 -9.79 -2.58 7.59
N LYS A 97 -11.06 -2.61 7.18
CA LYS A 97 -12.16 -3.12 8.02
C LYS A 97 -11.99 -4.61 8.31
N ASN A 98 -11.65 -5.41 7.31
CA ASN A 98 -11.39 -6.84 7.47
C ASN A 98 -10.19 -7.10 8.39
N TYR A 99 -9.15 -6.25 8.32
CA TYR A 99 -8.01 -6.31 9.23
C TYR A 99 -8.39 -5.94 10.68
N GLN A 100 -9.22 -4.91 10.87
CA GLN A 100 -9.68 -4.48 12.20
C GLN A 100 -10.62 -5.50 12.88
N HIS A 101 -11.52 -6.12 12.12
CA HIS A 101 -12.51 -7.07 12.63
C HIS A 101 -12.02 -8.53 12.59
N GLY A 102 -10.96 -8.82 11.84
CA GLY A 102 -10.37 -10.14 11.79
C GLY A 102 -9.75 -10.52 13.12
N SER A 103 -10.12 -11.67 13.68
CA SER A 103 -9.38 -12.26 14.80
C SER A 103 -7.93 -12.45 14.36
N LYS A 104 -6.99 -11.75 15.03
CA LYS A 104 -5.53 -11.82 14.79
C LYS A 104 -4.93 -13.25 14.86
N MET A 105 -5.74 -14.23 15.26
CA MET A 105 -5.45 -15.67 15.36
C MET A 105 -5.80 -16.46 14.08
N ILE A 106 -6.29 -15.81 13.02
CA ILE A 106 -6.47 -16.44 11.72
C ILE A 106 -5.21 -16.13 10.90
N ASP A 107 -4.45 -17.16 10.53
CA ASP A 107 -3.15 -17.08 9.81
C ASP A 107 -3.19 -16.35 8.45
N HIS A 108 -4.36 -15.87 8.01
CA HIS A 108 -4.58 -15.31 6.68
C HIS A 108 -5.27 -13.93 6.68
N VAL A 109 -5.21 -13.17 7.79
CA VAL A 109 -5.66 -11.77 7.78
C VAL A 109 -4.59 -10.91 7.09
N VAL A 110 -4.92 -10.34 5.93
CA VAL A 110 -4.01 -9.49 5.16
C VAL A 110 -3.95 -8.10 5.78
N PRO A 111 -2.79 -7.63 6.26
CA PRO A 111 -2.63 -6.25 6.66
C PRO A 111 -2.60 -5.34 5.42
N PRO A 112 -3.15 -4.11 5.50
CA PRO A 112 -2.82 -3.10 4.51
C PRO A 112 -1.30 -2.85 4.53
N ASP A 113 -0.73 -2.56 3.37
CA ASP A 113 0.68 -2.25 3.20
C ASP A 113 0.88 -0.93 2.42
N THR A 114 2.11 -0.45 2.37
CA THR A 114 2.50 0.76 1.66
C THR A 114 2.18 0.67 0.17
N ILE A 115 2.22 -0.54 -0.43
CA ILE A 115 1.93 -0.75 -1.86
C ILE A 115 0.45 -0.51 -2.14
N VAL A 116 -0.45 -1.06 -1.32
CA VAL A 116 -1.90 -0.90 -1.44
C VAL A 116 -2.28 0.57 -1.27
N TYR A 117 -1.76 1.24 -0.23
CA TYR A 117 -2.01 2.67 -0.03
C TYR A 117 -1.48 3.51 -1.20
N ASN A 118 -0.23 3.29 -1.63
CA ASN A 118 0.35 4.00 -2.77
C ASN A 118 -0.46 3.79 -4.05
N SER A 119 -1.03 2.60 -4.25
CA SER A 119 -1.89 2.30 -5.41
C SER A 119 -3.20 3.09 -5.37
N VAL A 120 -3.81 3.28 -4.20
CA VAL A 120 -5.02 4.12 -4.07
C VAL A 120 -4.69 5.59 -4.25
N ILE A 121 -3.59 6.08 -3.67
CA ILE A 121 -3.16 7.47 -3.83
C ILE A 121 -2.84 7.75 -5.33
N ASP A 122 -2.21 6.81 -6.03
CA ASP A 122 -1.97 6.92 -7.48
C ASP A 122 -3.27 6.94 -8.30
N ALA A 123 -4.29 6.17 -7.90
CA ALA A 123 -5.62 6.23 -8.50
C ALA A 123 -6.24 7.63 -8.37
N TRP A 124 -6.16 8.25 -7.18
CA TRP A 124 -6.58 9.63 -6.96
C TRP A 124 -5.71 10.64 -7.72
N ALA A 125 -4.40 10.44 -7.81
CA ALA A 125 -3.50 11.33 -8.54
C ALA A 125 -3.83 11.37 -10.04
N LYS A 126 -4.28 10.24 -10.59
CA LYS A 126 -4.67 10.10 -11.99
C LYS A 126 -6.09 10.60 -12.28
N SER A 127 -6.97 10.68 -11.27
CA SER A 127 -8.39 11.01 -11.47
C SER A 127 -8.63 12.42 -12.01
N ASN A 128 -7.70 13.36 -11.76
CA ASN A 128 -7.90 14.80 -11.95
C ASN A 128 -9.13 15.35 -11.19
N ASP A 129 -9.59 14.64 -10.16
CA ASP A 129 -10.71 15.07 -9.33
C ASP A 129 -10.25 16.23 -8.42
N PRO A 130 -11.04 17.30 -8.24
CA PRO A 130 -10.71 18.39 -7.31
C PRO A 130 -10.46 17.96 -5.85
N ARG A 131 -11.06 16.84 -5.44
CA ARG A 131 -10.90 16.24 -4.11
C ARG A 131 -9.62 15.41 -3.99
N SER A 132 -8.94 15.07 -5.08
CA SER A 132 -7.75 14.20 -5.09
C SER A 132 -6.67 14.66 -4.11
N GLY A 133 -6.37 15.96 -4.05
CA GLY A 133 -5.41 16.53 -3.10
C GLY A 133 -5.79 16.24 -1.64
N ASN A 134 -7.04 16.57 -1.26
CA ASN A 134 -7.56 16.31 0.08
C ASN A 134 -7.57 14.82 0.42
N LYS A 135 -7.97 13.96 -0.54
CA LYS A 135 -7.97 12.51 -0.37
C LYS A 135 -6.56 11.95 -0.19
N GLY A 136 -5.59 12.44 -0.95
CA GLY A 136 -4.17 12.10 -0.77
C GLY A 136 -3.66 12.45 0.63
N ASP A 137 -3.99 13.64 1.14
CA ASP A 137 -3.61 14.05 2.50
C ASP A 137 -4.23 13.18 3.59
N VAL A 138 -5.52 12.83 3.45
CA VAL A 138 -6.20 11.94 4.39
C VAL A 138 -5.55 10.56 4.41
N LEU A 139 -5.24 9.98 3.25
CA LEU A 139 -4.61 8.66 3.15
C LEU A 139 -3.18 8.69 3.72
N LEU A 140 -2.39 9.73 3.43
CA LEU A 140 -1.06 9.90 4.02
C LEU A 140 -1.11 10.00 5.54
N LYS A 141 -2.06 10.76 6.09
CA LYS A 141 -2.26 10.87 7.53
C LYS A 141 -2.60 9.51 8.14
N GLN A 142 -3.51 8.74 7.53
CA GLN A 142 -3.85 7.39 7.98
C GLN A 142 -2.62 6.48 8.02
N MET A 143 -1.75 6.52 7.02
CA MET A 143 -0.50 5.74 7.02
C MET A 143 0.45 6.17 8.15
N LEU A 144 0.59 7.47 8.42
CA LEU A 144 1.40 7.98 9.53
C LEU A 144 0.83 7.56 10.91
N ASP A 145 -0.49 7.62 11.07
CA ASP A 145 -1.17 7.21 12.30
C ASP A 145 -1.00 5.70 12.53
N LEU A 146 -1.12 4.87 11.47
CA LEU A 146 -0.86 3.43 11.55
C LEU A 146 0.61 3.10 11.86
N SER A 147 1.55 3.86 11.29
CA SER A 147 2.99 3.66 11.50
C SER A 147 3.47 4.14 12.88
N SER A 148 2.83 5.13 13.49
CA SER A 148 3.24 5.67 14.80
C SER A 148 2.75 4.82 15.98
N ASN A 149 1.63 4.10 15.81
CA ASN A 149 1.07 3.20 16.80
C ASN A 149 1.89 1.90 17.01
N THR A 150 2.95 1.66 16.25
CA THR A 150 3.81 0.47 16.40
C THR A 150 4.80 0.56 17.57
N ASN A 151 4.94 1.73 18.21
CA ASN A 151 6.00 1.99 19.20
C ASN A 151 5.57 2.00 20.67
N THR A 152 4.34 1.64 21.04
CA THR A 152 3.95 1.49 22.45
C THR A 152 4.34 0.13 23.02
N ASN A 153 5.64 -0.20 22.96
CA ASN A 153 6.24 -1.24 23.80
C ASN A 153 6.84 -0.58 25.05
N ARG A 154 5.98 -0.14 25.98
CA ARG A 154 6.35 -0.01 27.39
C ARG A 154 5.68 -1.15 28.16
N GLY A 155 6.41 -2.26 28.32
CA GLY A 155 6.24 -3.13 29.49
C GLY A 155 5.40 -4.41 29.39
N GLY A 156 5.18 -5.02 28.21
CA GLY A 156 4.47 -6.30 28.18
C GLY A 156 4.77 -7.12 26.94
N LYS A 157 5.18 -8.38 27.14
CA LYS A 157 5.41 -9.42 26.12
C LYS A 157 4.14 -9.68 25.29
N THR A 158 3.88 -8.84 24.31
CA THR A 158 3.07 -9.19 23.15
C THR A 158 3.87 -8.73 21.95
N LYS A 159 4.26 -9.67 21.09
CA LYS A 159 4.81 -9.33 19.77
C LYS A 159 3.66 -8.67 18.99
N ASN A 160 3.42 -7.38 19.22
CA ASN A 160 2.64 -6.57 18.31
C ASN A 160 3.40 -6.64 16.99
N VAL A 161 2.86 -7.42 16.05
CA VAL A 161 3.34 -7.50 14.68
C VAL A 161 3.52 -6.07 14.20
N SER A 162 4.75 -5.71 13.91
CA SER A 162 5.11 -4.40 13.41
C SER A 162 4.24 -4.13 12.20
N ILE A 163 3.33 -3.15 12.27
CA ILE A 163 2.73 -2.54 11.07
C ILE A 163 3.81 -1.66 10.37
N SER A 164 5.05 -2.17 10.33
CA SER A 164 6.20 -1.59 9.63
C SER A 164 5.92 -1.52 8.13
N SER A 165 5.04 -2.39 7.63
CA SER A 165 4.65 -2.46 6.23
C SER A 165 3.81 -1.28 5.73
N CYS A 166 3.32 -0.38 6.58
CA CYS A 166 2.48 0.78 6.19
C CYS A 166 3.20 2.14 6.30
N ARG A 167 4.52 2.15 6.50
CA ARG A 167 5.27 3.41 6.62
C ARG A 167 5.27 4.16 5.27
N PRO A 168 4.90 5.46 5.24
CA PRO A 168 5.02 6.28 4.03
C PRO A 168 6.46 6.32 3.53
N ASP A 169 6.63 6.17 2.22
CA ASP A 169 7.91 6.24 1.55
C ASP A 169 7.98 7.45 0.59
N ILE A 170 9.12 7.59 -0.09
CA ILE A 170 9.31 8.60 -1.11
C ILE A 170 8.24 8.54 -2.22
N ILE A 171 7.71 7.37 -2.52
CA ILE A 171 6.65 7.20 -3.52
C ILE A 171 5.35 7.76 -2.97
N THR A 172 4.99 7.49 -1.70
CA THR A 172 3.81 8.03 -1.04
C THR A 172 3.80 9.56 -1.13
N TYR A 173 4.85 10.23 -0.65
CA TYR A 173 4.93 11.69 -0.66
C TYR A 173 4.84 12.28 -2.07
N ASN A 174 5.59 11.73 -3.03
CA ASN A 174 5.55 12.19 -4.41
C ASN A 174 4.16 12.03 -5.04
N THR A 175 3.47 10.94 -4.70
CA THR A 175 2.15 10.65 -5.26
C THR A 175 1.09 11.58 -4.67
N VAL A 176 1.17 11.92 -3.37
CA VAL A 176 0.28 12.91 -2.74
C VAL A 176 0.53 14.32 -3.30
N ILE A 177 1.78 14.71 -3.52
CA ILE A 177 2.10 15.97 -4.20
C ILE A 177 1.51 15.98 -5.61
N ASN A 178 1.56 14.84 -6.33
CA ASN A 178 0.91 14.71 -7.63
C ASN A 178 -0.61 14.86 -7.54
N CYS A 179 -1.27 14.31 -6.51
CA CYS A 179 -2.70 14.55 -6.26
C CYS A 179 -3.01 16.05 -6.18
N TRP A 180 -2.26 16.80 -5.37
CA TRP A 180 -2.41 18.25 -5.28
C TRP A 180 -2.14 18.94 -6.62
N SER A 181 -1.09 18.54 -7.35
CA SER A 181 -0.76 19.14 -8.65
C SER A 181 -1.82 18.90 -9.73
N ASN A 182 -2.65 17.86 -9.58
CA ASN A 182 -3.66 17.47 -10.55
C ASN A 182 -5.09 17.83 -10.14
N SER A 183 -5.31 18.24 -8.89
CA SER A 183 -6.64 18.60 -8.39
C SER A 183 -7.17 19.92 -8.96
N GLY A 184 -6.31 20.80 -9.47
CA GLY A 184 -6.71 22.15 -9.88
C GLY A 184 -7.21 23.02 -8.72
N HIS A 185 -6.96 22.61 -7.47
CA HIS A 185 -7.36 23.35 -6.28
C HIS A 185 -6.55 24.64 -6.14
N VAL A 186 -7.19 25.73 -5.71
CA VAL A 186 -6.55 27.07 -5.59
C VAL A 186 -5.31 27.06 -4.70
N ASN A 187 -5.37 26.28 -3.62
CA ASN A 187 -4.26 26.10 -2.67
C ASN A 187 -3.32 24.92 -3.01
N ALA A 188 -3.42 24.34 -4.21
CA ALA A 188 -2.64 23.16 -4.59
C ALA A 188 -1.13 23.36 -4.41
N ALA A 189 -0.59 24.49 -4.85
CA ALA A 189 0.83 24.81 -4.73
C ALA A 189 1.28 24.89 -3.26
N LYS A 190 0.53 25.61 -2.42
CA LYS A 190 0.81 25.74 -0.99
C LYS A 190 0.77 24.39 -0.25
N GLN A 191 -0.18 23.52 -0.60
CA GLN A 191 -0.27 22.19 0.01
C GLN A 191 0.85 21.26 -0.49
N ALA A 192 1.18 21.30 -1.77
CA ALA A 192 2.33 20.59 -2.33
C ALA A 192 3.65 20.99 -1.64
N GLU A 193 3.85 22.30 -1.41
CA GLU A 193 5.00 22.83 -0.68
C GLU A 193 5.04 22.35 0.78
N ARG A 194 3.91 22.40 1.48
CA ARG A 194 3.78 21.89 2.87
C ARG A 194 4.24 20.44 2.97
N ILE A 195 3.88 19.60 2.00
CA ILE A 195 4.22 18.18 1.98
C ILE A 195 5.71 17.98 1.66
N LEU A 196 6.28 18.78 0.77
CA LEU A 196 7.73 18.80 0.50
C LEU A 196 8.52 19.18 1.77
N GLN A 197 8.11 20.22 2.49
CA GLN A 197 8.76 20.61 3.75
C GLN A 197 8.68 19.52 4.82
N GLN A 198 7.54 18.82 4.89
CA GLN A 198 7.41 17.66 5.78
C GLN A 198 8.38 16.54 5.42
N MET A 199 8.58 16.29 4.12
CA MET A 199 9.53 15.31 3.59
C MET A 199 10.98 15.68 3.96
N GLU A 200 11.36 16.94 3.77
CA GLU A 200 12.69 17.47 4.13
C GLU A 200 12.98 17.34 5.63
N LYS A 201 12.01 17.70 6.47
CA LYS A 201 12.14 17.58 7.92
C LYS A 201 12.38 16.14 8.35
N GLN A 202 11.64 15.19 7.78
CA GLN A 202 11.83 13.76 8.07
C GLN A 202 13.21 13.27 7.62
N SER A 203 13.70 13.69 6.45
CA SER A 203 15.06 13.38 6.01
C SER A 203 16.12 13.90 6.97
N GLN A 204 15.97 15.14 7.45
CA GLN A 204 16.94 15.75 8.37
C GLN A 204 16.97 15.02 9.71
N GLU A 205 15.81 14.62 10.22
CA GLU A 205 15.69 13.82 11.44
C GLU A 205 16.35 12.44 11.30
N GLN A 206 16.23 11.80 10.12
CA GLN A 206 16.93 10.54 9.83
C GLN A 206 18.44 10.70 9.79
N ASN A 207 18.94 11.74 9.12
CA ASN A 207 20.38 12.03 9.03
C ASN A 207 21.00 12.30 10.41
N LYS A 208 20.30 13.03 11.30
CA LYS A 208 20.74 13.26 12.68
C LYS A 208 20.88 11.95 13.46
N LYS A 209 19.87 11.07 13.38
CA LYS A 209 19.89 9.75 14.04
C LYS A 209 21.03 8.85 13.54
N GLN A 210 21.38 8.92 12.26
CA GLN A 210 22.52 8.17 11.72
C GLN A 210 23.86 8.71 12.22
N ASN A 211 24.02 10.04 12.30
CA ASN A 211 25.24 10.68 12.81
C ASN A 211 25.44 10.46 14.32
N ASP A 212 24.36 10.46 15.11
CA ASP A 212 24.42 10.19 16.56
C ASP A 212 24.80 8.73 16.86
N LYS A 213 24.38 7.77 16.03
CA LYS A 213 24.79 6.35 16.12
C LYS A 213 26.26 6.13 15.75
N GLY A 214 26.84 6.96 14.87
CA GLY A 214 28.25 6.89 14.48
C GLY A 214 29.23 7.33 15.58
N THR A 215 28.82 8.24 16.47
CA THR A 215 29.69 8.79 17.53
C THR A 215 29.84 7.84 18.74
N GLN A 216 28.93 6.88 18.94
CA GLN A 216 29.04 5.89 20.03
C GLN A 216 29.79 4.59 19.68
N ASN A 217 30.21 4.40 18.42
CA ASN A 217 30.83 3.14 17.97
C ASN A 217 32.36 3.18 17.84
N GLY A 218 33.02 4.14 18.49
CA GLY A 218 34.49 4.22 18.57
C GLY A 218 35.17 3.15 19.44
N ASN A 219 34.43 2.19 20.01
CA ASN A 219 35.04 1.12 20.80
C ASN A 219 34.12 -0.11 20.91
N LYS A 220 34.23 -1.07 19.97
CA LYS A 220 34.18 -2.52 20.23
C LYS A 220 34.33 -3.36 18.96
N ASN A 221 35.29 -4.28 19.05
CA ASN A 221 35.62 -5.30 18.07
C ASN A 221 34.43 -6.19 17.68
N ASN A 222 34.33 -6.41 16.37
CA ASN A 222 34.03 -7.68 15.70
C ASN A 222 33.10 -8.68 16.41
N LYS A 223 31.82 -8.70 16.02
CA LYS A 223 31.03 -9.93 15.83
C LYS A 223 29.89 -9.66 14.86
N LYS A 224 29.95 -10.34 13.70
CA LYS A 224 28.88 -10.46 12.71
C LYS A 224 27.59 -10.91 13.41
N HIS A 225 26.65 -10.00 13.62
CA HIS A 225 25.25 -10.34 13.78
C HIS A 225 24.53 -9.96 12.48
N LYS A 226 23.90 -10.96 11.88
CA LYS A 226 23.09 -10.86 10.67
C LYS A 226 22.03 -9.79 10.84
N ASN A 227 21.95 -8.93 9.82
CA ASN A 227 20.96 -7.91 9.53
C ASN A 227 19.52 -8.27 9.93
N ASP A 228 19.05 -7.70 11.04
CA ASP A 228 17.64 -7.37 11.21
C ASP A 228 17.49 -5.92 10.74
N ASN A 229 17.18 -5.78 9.44
CA ASN A 229 16.94 -4.50 8.78
C ASN A 229 15.67 -3.86 9.35
N ASP A 230 15.81 -3.01 10.38
CA ASP A 230 14.95 -1.83 10.47
C ASP A 230 15.36 -0.92 9.31
N ASP A 231 14.81 -1.21 8.11
CA ASP A 231 14.97 -0.40 6.92
C ASP A 231 14.40 0.99 7.23
N ASP A 232 15.28 1.90 7.64
CA ASP A 232 14.94 3.31 7.76
C ASP A 232 14.61 3.81 6.35
N VAL A 233 13.32 3.79 6.01
CA VAL A 233 12.81 4.25 4.72
C VAL A 233 13.30 5.68 4.51
N ILE A 234 14.23 5.86 3.56
CA ILE A 234 14.87 7.14 3.28
C ILE A 234 13.85 8.03 2.58
N VAL A 235 13.38 9.06 3.29
CA VAL A 235 12.38 10.01 2.78
C VAL A 235 13.12 11.28 2.34
N GLN A 236 13.87 11.20 1.24
CA GLN A 236 14.63 12.33 0.70
C GLN A 236 13.97 12.92 -0.56
N PRO A 237 13.66 14.22 -0.61
CA PRO A 237 13.15 14.85 -1.83
C PRO A 237 14.09 14.61 -3.01
N ASN A 238 13.52 14.26 -4.16
CA ASN A 238 14.27 14.04 -5.38
C ASN A 238 13.76 14.95 -6.50
N ARG A 239 14.38 14.86 -7.68
CA ARG A 239 13.98 15.65 -8.86
C ARG A 239 12.49 15.52 -9.19
N ARG A 240 11.87 14.36 -8.98
CA ARG A 240 10.42 14.18 -9.21
C ARG A 240 9.60 14.99 -8.21
N THR A 241 10.00 15.02 -6.94
CA THR A 241 9.34 15.80 -5.89
C THR A 241 9.28 17.28 -6.27
N TYR A 242 10.42 17.88 -6.60
CA TYR A 242 10.48 19.29 -7.00
C TYR A 242 9.70 19.57 -8.30
N ASN A 243 9.80 18.69 -9.30
CA ASN A 243 9.03 18.83 -10.54
C ASN A 243 7.52 18.81 -10.29
N SER A 244 7.04 17.95 -9.40
CA SER A 244 5.62 17.87 -9.05
C SER A 244 5.13 19.10 -8.30
N VAL A 245 5.97 19.69 -7.43
CA VAL A 245 5.67 20.97 -6.77
C VAL A 245 5.63 22.10 -7.80
N LEU A 246 6.63 22.22 -8.68
CA LEU A 246 6.64 23.21 -9.77
C LEU A 246 5.42 23.07 -10.67
N LYS A 247 5.00 21.85 -10.98
CA LYS A 247 3.78 21.57 -11.71
C LYS A 247 2.55 22.11 -10.98
N ALA A 248 2.48 21.96 -9.65
CA ALA A 248 1.40 22.54 -8.84
C ALA A 248 1.39 24.08 -8.93
N TYR A 249 2.55 24.74 -8.85
CA TYR A 249 2.66 26.19 -9.06
C TYR A 249 2.24 26.62 -10.46
N SER A 250 2.66 25.90 -11.51
CA SER A 250 2.30 26.25 -12.89
C SER A 250 0.79 26.20 -13.17
N LYS A 251 0.06 25.40 -12.39
CA LYS A 251 -1.39 25.22 -12.53
C LYS A 251 -2.20 26.04 -11.53
N SER A 252 -1.59 26.50 -10.44
CA SER A 252 -2.24 27.43 -9.55
C SER A 252 -2.27 28.80 -10.22
N SER A 253 -3.45 29.41 -10.35
CA SER A 253 -3.61 30.80 -10.79
C SER A 253 -3.12 31.82 -9.73
N LEU A 254 -2.09 31.46 -8.97
CA LEU A 254 -1.44 32.37 -8.04
C LEU A 254 -0.59 33.34 -8.88
N PRO A 255 -0.72 34.66 -8.68
CA PRO A 255 0.08 35.66 -9.36
C PRO A 255 1.57 35.57 -9.00
#